data_AF-A0A1Q3QLY3-F1
#
_entry.id   AF-A0A1Q3QLY3-F1
#
_cell.length_a   1.000
_cell.length_b   1.000
_cell.length_c   1.000
_cell.angle_alpha   90.00
_cell.angle_beta   90.00
_cell.angle_gamma   90.00
#
_symmetry.space_group_name_H-M   'P 1'
#
loop_
_entity.id
_entity.type
_entity.pdbx_description
1 polymer ?
#
loop_
_entity_poly.entity_id
_entity_poly.type
_entity_poly.pdbx_seq_one_letter_code
_entity_poly.pdbx_strand_id
1 'polypeptide(L)'
;MHFPADAYPNQTKAISDDTHFNSYGAYELARCIVRGICRDNLPLKKILTKDAGNFDPAHPDSQPGFHLPATPIPAATTNVMKVPQV
;
A
#
# COMPACT_ATOMS: atom_id res chain seq x y z
N MET A 1 -10.42 1.15 -6.30
CA MET A 1 -9.66 2.27 -6.89
C MET A 1 -10.45 2.93 -8.03
N HIS A 2 -11.00 4.11 -7.77
CA HIS A 2 -11.74 4.90 -8.77
C HIS A 2 -11.03 6.21 -9.02
N PHE A 3 -10.68 6.47 -10.28
CA PHE A 3 -10.07 7.72 -10.69
C PHE A 3 -10.86 8.34 -11.85
N PRO A 4 -11.04 9.67 -11.85
CA PRO A 4 -11.69 10.34 -12.97
C PRO A 4 -10.87 10.18 -14.25
N ALA A 5 -11.49 10.50 -15.39
CA ALA A 5 -10.73 10.67 -16.63
C ALA A 5 -9.63 11.73 -16.43
N ASP A 6 -8.49 11.53 -17.08
CA ASP A 6 -7.33 12.43 -17.07
C ASP A 6 -6.68 12.60 -15.69
N ALA A 7 -6.88 11.64 -14.78
CA ALA A 7 -6.17 11.59 -13.50
C ALA A 7 -4.67 11.25 -13.68
N TYR A 8 -4.32 10.57 -14.76
CA TYR A 8 -2.95 10.21 -15.13
C TYR A 8 -2.61 10.60 -16.59
N PRO A 9 -1.32 10.83 -16.90
CA PRO A 9 -0.90 11.09 -18.28
C PRO A 9 -1.37 9.98 -19.23
N ASN A 10 -2.00 10.36 -20.34
CA ASN A 10 -2.52 9.48 -21.39
C ASN A 10 -3.71 8.58 -20.97
N GLN A 11 -4.35 8.83 -19.83
CA GLN A 11 -5.55 8.09 -19.38
C GLN A 11 -6.83 8.90 -19.65
N THR A 12 -7.35 8.84 -20.87
CA THR A 12 -8.53 9.63 -21.31
C THR A 12 -9.89 9.10 -20.84
N LYS A 13 -9.93 7.90 -20.24
CA LYS A 13 -11.16 7.27 -19.72
C LYS A 13 -11.03 7.07 -18.23
N ALA A 14 -12.07 7.33 -17.46
CA ALA A 14 -12.09 7.05 -16.02
C ALA A 14 -11.70 5.60 -15.70
N ILE A 15 -10.96 5.40 -14.61
CA ILE A 15 -10.60 4.09 -14.08
C ILE A 15 -11.62 3.75 -12.99
N SER A 16 -12.31 2.62 -13.15
CA SER A 16 -13.25 2.08 -12.18
C SER A 16 -12.83 0.65 -11.85
N ASP A 17 -11.88 0.52 -10.92
CA ASP A 17 -11.31 -0.76 -10.54
C ASP A 17 -11.73 -1.11 -9.11
N ASP A 18 -12.54 -2.15 -8.93
CA ASP A 18 -13.02 -2.57 -7.60
C ASP A 18 -12.14 -3.64 -6.95
N THR A 19 -11.08 -4.06 -7.63
CA THR A 19 -10.21 -5.17 -7.19
C THR A 19 -8.87 -4.69 -6.64
N HIS A 20 -8.30 -3.63 -7.21
CA HIS A 20 -7.01 -3.10 -6.76
C HIS A 20 -7.18 -1.97 -5.73
N PHE A 21 -6.26 -1.95 -4.77
CA PHE A 21 -6.17 -0.93 -3.73
C PHE A 21 -5.17 0.16 -4.12
N ASN A 22 -5.43 1.41 -3.71
CA ASN A 22 -4.39 2.44 -3.69
C ASN A 22 -3.48 2.25 -2.47
N SER A 23 -2.40 3.03 -2.35
CA SER A 23 -1.43 2.89 -1.26
C SER A 23 -2.07 2.98 0.14
N TYR A 24 -3.07 3.84 0.31
CA TYR A 24 -3.80 3.95 1.58
C TYR A 24 -4.59 2.68 1.88
N GLY A 25 -5.46 2.24 0.97
CA GLY A 25 -6.28 1.04 1.18
C GLY A 25 -5.43 -0.22 1.37
N ALA A 26 -4.31 -0.33 0.64
CA ALA A 26 -3.36 -1.42 0.81
C ALA A 26 -2.69 -1.39 2.19
N TYR A 27 -2.35 -0.20 2.70
CA TYR A 27 -1.78 -0.03 4.04
C TYR A 27 -2.78 -0.38 5.14
N GLU A 28 -4.02 0.10 5.06
CA GLU A 28 -5.09 -0.24 6.01
C GLU A 28 -5.36 -1.75 6.05
N LEU A 29 -5.37 -2.41 4.87
CA LEU A 29 -5.50 -3.86 4.79
C LEU A 29 -4.31 -4.58 5.46
N ALA A 30 -3.09 -4.10 5.26
CA ALA A 30 -1.92 -4.65 5.93
C ALA A 30 -2.02 -4.50 7.46
N ARG A 31 -2.52 -3.37 7.97
CA ARG A 31 -2.77 -3.15 9.40
C ARG A 31 -3.82 -4.13 9.95
N CYS A 32 -4.89 -4.43 9.21
CA CYS A 32 -5.84 -5.50 9.57
C CYS A 32 -5.15 -6.86 9.76
N ILE A 33 -4.27 -7.24 8.84
CA ILE A 33 -3.53 -8.52 8.89
C ILE A 33 -2.62 -8.56 10.13
N VAL A 34 -1.84 -7.50 10.36
CA VAL A 34 -0.95 -7.37 11.51
C VAL A 34 -1.72 -7.40 12.83
N ARG A 35 -2.88 -6.75 12.88
CA ARG A 35 -3.79 -6.81 14.02
C ARG A 35 -4.23 -8.24 14.30
N GLY A 36 -4.63 -9.00 13.27
CA GLY A 36 -5.00 -10.42 13.40
C GLY A 36 -3.85 -11.27 13.95
N ILE A 37 -2.64 -11.11 13.40
CA ILE A 37 -1.42 -11.76 13.90
C ILE A 37 -1.21 -11.49 15.40
N CYS A 38 -1.39 -10.25 15.84
CA CYS A 38 -1.22 -9.85 17.24
C CYS A 38 -2.31 -10.39 18.15
N ARG A 39 -3.58 -10.31 17.72
CA ARG A 39 -4.77 -10.76 18.45
C ARG A 39 -4.74 -12.28 18.66
N ASP A 40 -4.39 -13.02 17.62
CA ASP A 40 -4.40 -14.49 17.61
C ASP A 40 -3.07 -15.07 18.12
N ASN A 41 -2.16 -14.20 18.59
CA ASN A 41 -0.87 -14.54 19.19
C ASN A 41 0.01 -15.47 18.34
N LEU A 42 0.03 -15.22 17.02
CA LEU A 42 0.83 -16.03 16.09
C LEU A 42 2.34 -15.78 16.30
N PRO A 43 3.22 -16.75 15.98
CA PRO A 43 4.67 -16.61 16.20
C PRO A 43 5.30 -15.38 15.55
N LEU A 44 4.76 -14.93 14.41
CA LEU A 44 5.19 -13.72 13.70
C LEU A 44 5.14 -12.46 14.56
N LYS A 45 4.28 -12.41 15.60
CA LYS A 45 4.21 -11.29 16.55
C LYS A 45 5.57 -10.94 17.16
N LYS A 46 6.46 -11.92 17.32
CA LYS A 46 7.80 -11.73 17.93
C LYS A 46 8.73 -10.84 17.12
N ILE A 47 8.49 -10.69 15.82
CA ILE A 47 9.34 -9.91 14.91
C ILE A 47 8.67 -8.60 14.46
N LEU A 48 7.47 -8.29 14.98
CA LEU A 48 6.79 -7.03 14.71
C LEU A 48 7.30 -5.92 15.64
N THR A 49 7.16 -4.67 15.20
CA THR A 49 7.38 -3.51 16.09
C THR A 49 6.34 -3.51 17.21
N LYS A 50 6.69 -2.94 18.36
CA LYS A 50 5.86 -3.00 19.58
C LYS A 50 4.47 -2.39 19.40
N ASP A 51 4.36 -1.44 18.49
CA ASP A 51 3.16 -0.67 18.15
C ASP A 51 2.35 -1.24 16.97
N ALA A 52 2.87 -2.24 16.25
CA ALA A 52 2.30 -2.72 15.00
C ALA A 52 0.84 -3.21 15.12
N GLY A 53 0.46 -3.76 16.27
CA GLY A 53 -0.88 -4.32 16.51
C GLY A 53 -1.95 -3.31 16.93
N ASN A 54 -1.60 -2.04 17.15
CA ASN A 54 -2.54 -1.01 17.58
C ASN A 54 -3.29 -0.43 16.37
N PHE A 55 -4.37 -1.10 15.98
CA PHE A 55 -5.21 -0.69 14.85
C PHE A 55 -6.65 -1.11 15.09
N ASP A 56 -7.61 -0.26 14.72
CA ASP A 56 -9.04 -0.55 14.75
C ASP A 56 -9.64 -0.47 13.34
N PRO A 57 -10.03 -1.60 12.73
CA PRO A 57 -10.65 -1.61 11.40
C PRO A 57 -11.98 -0.83 11.32
N ALA A 58 -12.67 -0.62 12.45
CA ALA A 58 -13.89 0.19 12.49
C ALA A 58 -13.60 1.70 12.44
N HIS A 59 -12.37 2.10 12.75
CA HIS A 59 -11.92 3.48 12.78
C HIS A 59 -10.56 3.58 12.05
N PRO A 60 -10.56 3.52 10.70
CA PRO A 60 -9.35 3.53 9.91
C PRO A 60 -8.53 4.81 10.10
N ASP A 61 -7.25 4.76 9.73
CA ASP A 61 -6.35 5.91 9.87
C ASP A 61 -6.84 7.11 9.01
N SER A 62 -6.56 8.33 9.44
CA SER A 62 -7.00 9.53 8.72
C SER A 62 -6.34 9.64 7.34
N GLN A 63 -7.12 9.60 6.26
CA GLN A 63 -6.63 9.71 4.89
C GLN A 63 -5.76 10.97 4.63
N PRO A 64 -6.11 12.18 5.11
CA PRO A 64 -5.24 13.35 5.00
C PRO A 64 -3.91 13.26 5.75
N GLY A 65 -3.87 12.48 6.83
CA GLY A 65 -2.65 12.26 7.64
C GLY A 65 -1.80 11.10 7.14
N PHE A 66 -2.28 10.33 6.17
CA PHE A 66 -1.58 9.18 5.65
C PHE A 66 -0.35 9.58 4.83
N HIS A 67 0.80 9.05 5.21
CA HIS A 67 2.04 9.21 4.47
C HIS A 67 2.79 7.87 4.43
N LEU A 68 2.88 7.29 3.24
CA LEU A 68 3.73 6.14 2.97
C LEU A 68 5.05 6.64 2.38
N PRO A 69 6.21 6.33 2.99
CA PRO A 69 7.50 6.68 2.41
C PRO A 69 7.62 6.12 1.00
N ALA A 70 8.22 6.89 0.09
CA ALA A 70 8.54 6.39 -1.24
C ALA A 70 9.44 5.16 -1.12
N THR A 71 9.22 4.18 -2.00
CA THR A 71 10.13 3.04 -2.12
C THR A 71 11.55 3.56 -2.31
N PRO A 72 12.54 3.09 -1.55
CA PRO A 72 13.93 3.44 -1.79
C PRO A 72 14.29 2.99 -3.20
N ILE A 73 14.47 3.95 -4.12
CA ILE A 73 15.01 3.65 -5.45
C ILE A 73 16.52 3.54 -5.24
N PRO A 74 17.13 2.34 -5.43
CA PRO A 74 18.58 2.24 -5.43
C PRO A 74 19.14 3.22 -6.47
N ALA A 75 20.27 3.86 -6.18
CA ALA A 75 20.92 4.74 -7.16
C ALA A 75 20.97 4.04 -8.52
N ALA A 76 20.56 4.75 -9.58
CA ALA A 76 20.42 4.19 -10.91
C ALA A 76 21.71 3.46 -11.29
N THR A 77 21.64 2.13 -11.38
CA THR A 77 22.71 1.36 -12.02
C THR A 77 22.61 1.70 -13.50
N THR A 78 23.66 2.30 -14.06
CA THR A 78 23.73 2.72 -15.47
C THR A 78 23.68 1.55 -16.47
N ASN A 79 23.43 0.33 -16.00
CA ASN A 79 23.45 -0.93 -16.75
C ASN A 79 22.19 -1.78 -16.52
N VAL A 80 21.00 -1.17 -16.44
CA VAL A 80 19.76 -1.95 -16.57
C VAL A 80 19.45 -2.16 -18.05
N MET A 81 19.62 -3.41 -18.49
CA MET A 81 19.23 -3.88 -19.82
C MET A 81 17.74 -3.58 -20.01
N LYS A 82 17.40 -2.67 -20.93
CA LYS A 82 15.99 -2.40 -21.27
C LYS A 82 15.40 -3.67 -21.85
N VAL A 83 14.55 -4.36 -21.09
CA VAL A 83 13.72 -5.45 -21.62
C VAL A 83 12.78 -4.82 -22.64
N PRO A 84 12.84 -5.24 -23.92
CA PRO A 84 11.91 -4.75 -24.93
C PRO A 84 10.49 -5.05 -24.44
N GLN A 85 9.68 -4.02 -24.30
CA GLN A 85 8.24 -4.20 -24.14
C GLN A 85 7.73 -4.58 -25.54
N VAL A 86 7.27 -5.83 -25.68
CA VAL A 86 6.60 -6.35 -26.88
C VAL A 86 5.17 -5.85 -26.94
#